data_AF-A0A7R9MME8-F1
#
_entry.id   AF-A0A7R9MME8-F1
#
_cell.length_a   1.000
_cell.length_b   1.000
_cell.length_c   1.000
_cell.angle_alpha   90.00
_cell.angle_beta   90.00
_cell.angle_gamma   90.00
#
_symmetry.space_group_name_H-M   'P 1'
#
loop_
_entity.id
_entity.type
_entity.pdbx_description
1 polymer ?
#
loop_
_entity_poly.entity_id
_entity_poly.type
_entity_poly.pdbx_seq_one_letter_code
_entity_poly.pdbx_strand_id
1 'polypeptide(L)'
;AGSWSVSAHIVSPLSKGLFKRAIMESGAHMYNKDRDVISKPEALANAQKVAEQLKCNTTEQWIQCLRGVDAKEFLKTESFPTFPVEGTEFLPISEQKAFEAKKFNSDEASGMLNQMFPDVHNLTVEEFKFLVSTINQMYHGLDAENVTQFYFKNIDPKDPGASVRAFEVKNVYSYELTFESQFMTNATGCPPGMVCHSADIPFVFGRPFINPDLFSHEETVFSRDIMKMWTNFAKTGKPDDIWPQLLVRNEISVRDLNPRNMSRVLDNPFHTTCDGFWKDYYL
;
A
#
# COMPACT_ATOMS: atom_id res chain seq x y z
N ALA A 1 -7.40 2.35 -8.42
CA ALA A 1 -7.03 1.07 -9.06
C ALA A 1 -5.51 0.86 -9.14
N GLY A 2 -4.72 1.75 -9.74
CA GLY A 2 -3.26 1.55 -9.82
C GLY A 2 -2.58 1.39 -8.46
N SER A 3 -2.85 2.29 -7.51
CA SER A 3 -2.32 2.22 -6.14
C SER A 3 -2.76 0.96 -5.39
N TRP A 4 -3.98 0.48 -5.66
CA TRP A 4 -4.48 -0.79 -5.13
C TRP A 4 -3.72 -2.01 -5.68
N SER A 5 -3.37 -2.00 -6.96
CA SER A 5 -2.49 -3.04 -7.51
C SER A 5 -1.11 -3.00 -6.85
N VAL A 6 -0.57 -1.81 -6.57
CA VAL A 6 0.70 -1.66 -5.85
C VAL A 6 0.59 -2.27 -4.44
N SER A 7 -0.50 -2.02 -3.69
CA SER A 7 -0.68 -2.66 -2.37
C SER A 7 -0.77 -4.17 -2.45
N ALA A 8 -1.46 -4.72 -3.45
CA ALA A 8 -1.53 -6.16 -3.67
C ALA A 8 -0.13 -6.75 -3.95
N HIS A 9 0.69 -6.07 -4.77
CA HIS A 9 2.07 -6.47 -5.02
C HIS A 9 2.96 -6.40 -3.76
N ILE A 10 2.70 -5.46 -2.85
CA ILE A 10 3.46 -5.36 -1.58
C ILE A 10 3.26 -6.62 -0.73
N VAL A 11 2.04 -7.17 -0.66
CA VAL A 11 1.73 -8.33 0.17
C VAL A 11 1.87 -9.67 -0.57
N SER A 12 1.92 -9.64 -1.91
CA SER A 12 2.01 -10.84 -2.72
C SER A 12 3.37 -11.54 -2.58
N PRO A 13 3.41 -12.86 -2.28
CA PRO A 13 4.66 -13.62 -2.27
C PRO A 13 5.27 -13.74 -3.67
N LEU A 14 4.45 -13.74 -4.73
CA LEU A 14 4.91 -13.82 -6.12
C LEU A 14 5.61 -12.55 -6.59
N SER A 15 5.37 -11.43 -5.90
CA SER A 15 5.99 -10.14 -6.23
C SER A 15 7.21 -9.83 -5.37
N LYS A 16 7.53 -10.71 -4.41
CA LYS A 16 8.64 -10.52 -3.48
C LYS A 16 9.96 -10.45 -4.23
N GLY A 17 10.69 -9.36 -4.02
CA GLY A 17 11.99 -9.12 -4.66
C GLY A 17 11.93 -8.58 -6.09
N LEU A 18 10.73 -8.34 -6.64
CA LEU A 18 10.59 -7.80 -8.00
C LEU A 18 10.59 -6.26 -8.06
N PHE A 19 10.42 -5.60 -6.92
CA PHE A 19 10.48 -4.14 -6.81
C PHE A 19 11.26 -3.76 -5.55
N LYS A 20 11.82 -2.55 -5.56
CA LYS A 20 12.62 -2.03 -4.45
C LYS A 20 11.81 -1.13 -3.51
N ARG A 21 10.86 -0.37 -4.08
CA ARG A 21 10.05 0.65 -3.40
C ARG A 21 8.71 0.80 -4.11
N ALA A 22 7.74 1.39 -3.43
CA ALA A 22 6.38 1.58 -3.92
C ALA A 22 5.95 3.05 -3.72
N ILE A 23 5.22 3.59 -4.71
CA ILE A 23 4.54 4.89 -4.62
C ILE A 23 3.06 4.60 -4.85
N MET A 24 2.22 5.19 -3.99
CA MET A 24 0.79 4.90 -3.90
C MET A 24 0.02 6.22 -3.89
N GLU A 25 -0.72 6.49 -4.96
CA GLU A 25 -1.42 7.76 -5.17
C GLU A 25 -2.94 7.52 -5.12
N SER A 26 -3.63 8.24 -4.23
CA SER A 26 -5.10 8.25 -4.14
C SER A 26 -5.76 6.85 -4.00
N GLY A 27 -5.14 5.93 -3.25
CA GLY A 27 -5.79 4.67 -2.88
C GLY A 27 -4.95 3.73 -2.02
N ALA A 28 -5.58 3.03 -1.08
CA ALA A 28 -5.01 1.92 -0.31
C ALA A 28 -6.09 0.85 -0.09
N HIS A 29 -5.74 -0.44 -0.15
CA HIS A 29 -6.62 -1.58 0.16
C HIS A 29 -6.75 -1.80 1.68
N MET A 30 -7.30 -0.82 2.38
CA MET A 30 -7.48 -0.84 3.85
C MET A 30 -8.76 -0.12 4.31
N TYR A 31 -9.71 0.13 3.42
CA TYR A 31 -10.84 1.03 3.68
C TYR A 31 -12.11 0.29 4.11
N ASN A 32 -12.31 -0.95 3.66
CA ASN A 32 -13.49 -1.73 4.01
C ASN A 32 -13.25 -3.23 3.94
N LYS A 33 -13.31 -3.88 5.12
CA LYS A 33 -13.14 -5.32 5.32
C LYS A 33 -14.00 -6.23 4.44
N ASP A 34 -15.11 -5.71 3.94
CA ASP A 34 -16.09 -6.48 3.16
C ASP A 34 -16.17 -6.07 1.68
N ARG A 35 -15.35 -5.11 1.20
CA ARG A 35 -15.49 -4.57 -0.17
C ARG A 35 -14.21 -4.42 -0.98
N ASP A 36 -13.05 -4.45 -0.34
CA ASP A 36 -11.78 -4.15 -1.03
C ASP A 36 -11.20 -5.37 -1.76
N VAL A 37 -11.61 -6.59 -1.38
CA VAL A 37 -11.30 -7.85 -2.07
C VAL A 37 -12.55 -8.71 -2.19
N ILE A 38 -12.58 -9.60 -3.16
CA ILE A 38 -13.66 -10.60 -3.30
C ILE A 38 -13.16 -12.00 -2.93
N SER A 39 -14.04 -12.78 -2.31
CA SER A 39 -13.73 -14.18 -2.02
C SER A 39 -13.78 -15.05 -3.29
N LYS A 40 -13.05 -16.18 -3.31
CA LYS A 40 -13.15 -17.13 -4.44
C LYS A 40 -14.58 -17.58 -4.76
N PRO A 41 -15.44 -17.93 -3.77
CA PRO A 41 -16.82 -18.30 -4.04
C PRO A 41 -17.63 -17.17 -4.68
N GLU A 42 -17.44 -15.93 -4.22
CA GLU A 42 -18.13 -14.77 -4.78
C GLU A 42 -17.65 -14.47 -6.21
N ALA A 43 -16.34 -14.50 -6.44
CA ALA A 43 -15.76 -14.35 -7.78
C ALA A 43 -16.31 -15.41 -8.75
N LEU A 44 -16.44 -16.66 -8.29
CA LEU A 44 -17.03 -17.75 -9.07
C LEU A 44 -18.51 -17.50 -9.37
N ALA A 45 -19.30 -17.05 -8.39
CA ALA A 45 -20.71 -16.73 -8.58
C ALA A 45 -20.91 -15.55 -9.57
N ASN A 46 -20.06 -14.53 -9.51
CA ASN A 46 -20.08 -13.43 -10.48
C ASN A 46 -19.72 -13.91 -11.89
N ALA A 47 -18.71 -14.77 -12.01
CA ALA A 47 -18.36 -15.38 -13.29
C ALA A 47 -19.51 -16.24 -13.87
N GLN A 48 -20.25 -16.97 -13.03
CA GLN A 48 -21.44 -17.77 -13.41
C GLN A 48 -22.51 -16.91 -14.06
N LYS A 49 -22.85 -15.77 -13.46
CA LYS A 49 -23.83 -14.85 -14.02
C LYS A 49 -23.41 -14.29 -15.39
N VAL A 50 -22.13 -13.94 -15.54
CA VAL A 50 -21.59 -13.49 -16.85
C VAL A 50 -21.69 -14.60 -17.89
N ALA A 51 -21.34 -15.83 -17.53
CA ALA A 51 -21.42 -16.97 -18.43
C ALA A 51 -22.84 -17.32 -18.84
N GLU A 52 -23.82 -17.23 -17.94
CA GLU A 52 -25.25 -17.43 -18.25
C GLU A 52 -25.75 -16.42 -19.29
N GLN A 53 -25.37 -15.15 -19.17
CA GLN A 53 -25.71 -14.11 -20.14
C GLN A 53 -25.14 -14.40 -21.53
N LEU A 54 -23.94 -15.00 -21.56
CA LEU A 54 -23.25 -15.41 -22.79
C LEU A 54 -23.61 -16.82 -23.26
N LYS A 55 -24.59 -17.47 -22.63
CA LYS A 55 -25.07 -18.83 -22.94
C LYS A 55 -24.00 -19.91 -22.79
N CYS A 56 -23.01 -19.69 -21.93
CA CYS A 56 -21.94 -20.62 -21.56
C CYS A 56 -22.32 -21.44 -20.32
N ASN A 57 -23.36 -22.28 -20.42
CA ASN A 57 -24.09 -22.81 -19.26
C ASN A 57 -23.53 -24.12 -18.62
N THR A 58 -22.42 -24.68 -19.10
CA THR A 58 -21.87 -25.96 -18.58
C THR A 58 -20.56 -25.76 -17.84
N THR A 59 -20.53 -26.10 -16.55
CA THR A 59 -19.44 -25.81 -15.59
C THR A 59 -18.08 -26.40 -15.98
N GLU A 60 -18.06 -27.46 -16.77
CA GLU A 60 -16.82 -28.14 -17.21
C GLU A 60 -16.23 -27.51 -18.49
N GLN A 61 -16.99 -26.68 -19.22
CA GLN A 61 -16.61 -26.16 -20.54
C GLN A 61 -16.79 -24.65 -20.70
N TRP A 62 -17.45 -23.99 -19.76
CA TRP A 62 -17.71 -22.56 -19.83
C TRP A 62 -16.45 -21.69 -19.99
N ILE A 63 -15.30 -22.06 -19.41
CA ILE A 63 -14.03 -21.34 -19.68
C ILE A 63 -13.65 -21.39 -21.16
N GLN A 64 -13.81 -22.55 -21.82
CA GLN A 64 -13.54 -22.69 -23.24
C GLN A 64 -14.56 -21.90 -24.07
N CYS A 65 -15.83 -21.93 -23.69
CA CYS A 65 -16.90 -21.14 -24.29
C CYS A 65 -16.60 -19.64 -24.20
N LEU A 66 -16.33 -19.12 -23.00
CA LEU A 66 -16.01 -17.72 -22.73
C LEU A 66 -14.79 -17.24 -23.52
N ARG A 67 -13.75 -18.08 -23.68
CA ARG A 67 -12.58 -17.78 -24.52
C ARG A 67 -12.90 -17.66 -26.01
N GLY A 68 -14.00 -18.27 -26.47
CA GLY A 68 -14.50 -18.17 -27.84
C GLY A 68 -15.47 -17.01 -28.08
N VAL A 69 -15.90 -16.31 -27.03
CA VAL A 69 -16.79 -15.15 -27.15
C VAL A 69 -16.00 -13.94 -27.66
N ASP A 70 -16.59 -13.20 -28.60
CA ASP A 70 -16.02 -11.93 -29.04
C ASP A 70 -15.93 -10.93 -27.90
N ALA A 71 -14.80 -10.21 -27.80
CA ALA A 71 -14.56 -9.28 -26.70
C ALA A 71 -15.62 -8.17 -26.60
N LYS A 72 -16.17 -7.68 -27.72
CA LYS A 72 -17.22 -6.65 -27.69
C LYS A 72 -18.54 -7.22 -27.21
N GLU A 73 -18.81 -8.49 -27.47
CA GLU A 73 -19.99 -9.17 -26.93
C GLU A 73 -19.83 -9.42 -25.43
N PHE A 74 -18.65 -9.85 -24.99
CA PHE A 74 -18.33 -10.00 -23.57
C PHE A 74 -18.52 -8.70 -22.79
N LEU A 75 -18.10 -7.56 -23.35
CA LEU A 75 -18.23 -6.24 -22.69
C LEU A 75 -19.68 -5.74 -22.55
N LYS A 76 -20.66 -6.39 -23.20
CA LYS A 76 -22.08 -6.03 -23.05
C LYS A 76 -22.76 -6.69 -21.86
N THR A 77 -22.13 -7.68 -21.23
CA THR A 77 -22.71 -8.34 -20.06
C THR A 77 -22.79 -7.38 -18.88
N GLU A 78 -23.71 -7.62 -17.95
CA GLU A 78 -23.70 -6.90 -16.68
C GLU A 78 -22.34 -7.05 -16.00
N SER A 79 -21.76 -5.93 -15.60
CA SER A 79 -20.47 -5.91 -14.92
C SER A 79 -20.69 -6.08 -13.42
N PHE A 80 -20.09 -7.13 -12.86
CA PHE A 80 -19.89 -7.24 -11.42
C PHE A 80 -18.61 -6.51 -11.03
N PRO A 81 -18.46 -6.06 -9.77
CA PRO A 81 -17.21 -5.50 -9.31
C PRO A 81 -16.06 -6.51 -9.49
N THR A 82 -15.01 -6.09 -10.20
CA THR A 82 -13.81 -6.89 -10.45
C THR A 82 -12.70 -6.41 -9.54
N PHE A 83 -12.74 -6.87 -8.28
CA PHE A 83 -11.68 -6.63 -7.31
C PHE A 83 -10.67 -7.79 -7.31
N PRO A 84 -9.47 -7.60 -6.73
CA PRO A 84 -8.57 -8.71 -6.46
C PRO A 84 -9.27 -9.82 -5.67
N VAL A 85 -8.98 -11.06 -6.04
CA VAL A 85 -9.56 -12.25 -5.40
C VAL A 85 -8.61 -12.75 -4.32
N GLU A 86 -9.07 -12.77 -3.07
CA GLU A 86 -8.29 -13.34 -1.97
C GLU A 86 -8.26 -14.88 -2.00
N GLY A 87 -7.23 -15.47 -1.39
CA GLY A 87 -7.00 -16.92 -1.39
C GLY A 87 -6.35 -17.44 -2.68
N THR A 88 -5.93 -16.56 -3.59
CA THR A 88 -5.20 -16.94 -4.82
C THR A 88 -3.71 -17.11 -4.55
N GLU A 89 -2.95 -17.70 -5.48
CA GLU A 89 -1.48 -17.77 -5.36
C GLU A 89 -0.85 -16.37 -5.31
N PHE A 90 -1.43 -15.43 -6.05
CA PHE A 90 -0.98 -14.04 -6.07
C PHE A 90 -1.36 -13.28 -4.80
N LEU A 91 -2.58 -13.44 -4.30
CA LEU A 91 -3.08 -12.79 -3.09
C LEU A 91 -3.65 -13.83 -2.11
N PRO A 92 -2.78 -14.56 -1.36
CA PRO A 92 -3.23 -15.66 -0.49
C PRO A 92 -4.12 -15.20 0.67
N ILE A 93 -3.87 -13.99 1.16
CA ILE A 93 -4.67 -13.27 2.15
C ILE A 93 -4.84 -11.84 1.65
N SER A 94 -5.93 -11.18 2.03
CA SER A 94 -6.14 -9.76 1.71
C SER A 94 -5.05 -8.87 2.32
N GLU A 95 -4.87 -7.67 1.77
CA GLU A 95 -3.92 -6.67 2.26
C GLU A 95 -4.22 -6.27 3.71
N GLN A 96 -5.50 -6.11 4.06
CA GLN A 96 -5.91 -5.87 5.44
C GLN A 96 -5.52 -7.04 6.35
N LYS A 97 -5.86 -8.28 5.99
CA LYS A 97 -5.48 -9.46 6.78
C LYS A 97 -3.97 -9.60 6.86
N ALA A 98 -3.24 -9.26 5.79
CA ALA A 98 -1.79 -9.23 5.79
C ALA A 98 -1.25 -8.17 6.75
N PHE A 99 -1.87 -7.00 6.83
CA PHE A 99 -1.48 -5.94 7.75
C PHE A 99 -1.81 -6.26 9.21
N GLU A 100 -3.01 -6.80 9.48
CA GLU A 100 -3.44 -7.25 10.82
C GLU A 100 -2.61 -8.44 11.32
N ALA A 101 -2.40 -9.43 10.45
CA ALA A 101 -1.65 -10.66 10.75
C ALA A 101 -0.15 -10.47 10.60
N LYS A 102 0.29 -9.28 10.22
CA LYS A 102 1.69 -8.91 10.14
C LYS A 102 2.54 -9.67 9.11
N LYS A 103 1.92 -9.91 7.95
CA LYS A 103 2.36 -10.76 6.83
C LYS A 103 2.50 -9.98 5.52
N PHE A 104 3.15 -8.82 5.55
CA PHE A 104 3.58 -8.13 4.33
C PHE A 104 5.10 -8.25 4.11
N ASN A 105 5.54 -7.97 2.88
CA ASN A 105 6.97 -7.93 2.61
C ASN A 105 7.59 -6.74 3.37
N SER A 106 8.33 -7.10 4.43
CA SER A 106 9.08 -6.30 5.43
C SER A 106 8.57 -6.61 6.86
N ASP A 107 9.24 -7.61 7.46
CA ASP A 107 9.65 -7.76 8.87
C ASP A 107 8.69 -7.71 10.08
N GLU A 108 7.38 -7.82 9.90
CA GLU A 108 6.47 -7.61 11.03
C GLU A 108 6.35 -8.77 12.06
N ALA A 109 6.90 -9.96 11.76
CA ALA A 109 7.12 -11.03 12.75
C ALA A 109 8.06 -10.61 13.89
N SER A 110 8.91 -9.61 13.65
CA SER A 110 9.91 -9.12 14.60
C SER A 110 9.32 -8.18 15.67
N GLY A 111 8.17 -7.56 15.39
CA GLY A 111 7.48 -6.70 16.35
C GLY A 111 6.93 -7.48 17.56
N MET A 112 6.54 -8.74 17.36
CA MET A 112 6.08 -9.62 18.44
C MET A 112 7.25 -10.03 19.35
N LEU A 113 8.41 -10.34 18.75
CA LEU A 113 9.61 -10.70 19.51
C LEU A 113 10.20 -9.52 20.28
N ASN A 114 10.16 -8.30 19.75
CA ASN A 114 10.58 -7.10 20.49
C ASN A 114 9.65 -6.77 21.67
N GLN A 115 8.35 -7.10 21.57
CA GLN A 115 7.43 -7.00 22.72
C GLN A 115 7.65 -8.11 23.76
N MET A 116 8.00 -9.31 23.31
CA MET A 116 8.21 -10.47 24.20
C MET A 116 9.62 -10.49 24.82
N PHE A 117 10.62 -9.87 24.17
CA PHE A 117 12.04 -9.89 24.56
C PHE A 117 12.69 -8.50 24.46
N PRO A 118 12.24 -7.51 25.25
CA PRO A 118 12.81 -6.17 25.24
C PRO A 118 14.31 -6.13 25.58
N ASP A 119 14.80 -7.14 26.34
CA ASP A 119 16.18 -7.24 26.79
C ASP A 119 17.03 -8.26 26.02
N VAL A 120 16.67 -8.58 24.77
CA VAL A 120 17.39 -9.57 23.94
C VAL A 120 18.90 -9.33 23.85
N HIS A 121 19.34 -8.07 23.99
CA HIS A 121 20.74 -7.65 24.02
C HIS A 121 21.53 -8.20 25.23
N ASN A 122 20.84 -8.57 26.32
CA ASN A 122 21.43 -9.16 27.52
C ASN A 122 21.35 -10.70 27.52
N LEU A 123 20.76 -11.32 26.50
CA LEU A 123 20.61 -12.77 26.42
C LEU A 123 21.75 -13.41 25.63
N THR A 124 22.21 -14.56 26.11
CA THR A 124 23.04 -15.46 25.32
C THR A 124 22.21 -16.10 24.19
N VAL A 125 22.90 -16.60 23.17
CA VAL A 125 22.29 -17.32 22.03
C VAL A 125 21.39 -18.47 22.52
N GLU A 126 21.85 -19.21 23.53
CA GLU A 126 21.12 -20.35 24.09
C GLU A 126 19.87 -19.94 24.89
N GLU A 127 19.94 -18.84 25.64
CA GLU A 127 18.78 -18.29 26.36
C GLU A 127 17.70 -17.78 25.41
N PHE A 128 18.09 -17.08 24.35
CA PHE A 128 17.15 -16.60 23.34
C PHE A 128 16.51 -17.77 22.56
N LYS A 129 17.31 -18.76 22.18
CA LYS A 129 16.82 -19.96 21.49
C LYS A 129 15.83 -20.75 22.36
N PHE A 130 16.12 -20.88 23.66
CA PHE A 130 15.21 -21.51 24.62
C PHE A 130 13.87 -20.78 24.71
N LEU A 131 13.90 -19.45 24.77
CA LEU A 131 12.72 -18.61 24.80
C LEU A 131 11.87 -18.73 23.52
N VAL A 132 12.49 -18.68 22.33
CA VAL A 132 11.80 -18.89 21.05
C VAL A 132 11.20 -20.29 20.95
N SER A 133 11.90 -21.32 21.47
CA SER A 133 11.40 -22.70 21.50
C SER A 133 10.15 -22.87 22.39
N THR A 134 10.09 -22.13 23.50
CA THR A 134 8.94 -22.11 24.42
C THR A 134 7.72 -21.44 23.75
N ILE A 135 7.93 -20.39 22.95
CA ILE A 135 6.86 -19.74 22.18
C ILE A 135 6.36 -20.65 21.06
N ASN A 136 7.26 -21.38 20.39
CA ASN A 136 6.87 -22.34 19.37
C ASN A 136 5.92 -23.42 19.91
N GLN A 137 6.11 -23.85 21.17
CA GLN A 137 5.19 -24.78 21.83
C GLN A 137 3.79 -24.17 22.06
N MET A 138 3.67 -22.85 22.22
CA MET A 138 2.40 -22.15 22.40
C MET A 138 1.71 -21.77 21.08
N TYR A 139 2.46 -21.52 20.01
CA TYR A 139 1.93 -20.93 18.76
C TYR A 139 2.14 -21.76 17.49
N HIS A 140 2.70 -22.98 17.58
CA HIS A 140 2.91 -23.94 16.49
C HIS A 140 3.45 -23.35 15.16
N GLY A 141 4.76 -23.48 14.90
CA GLY A 141 5.35 -23.24 13.57
C GLY A 141 6.58 -22.34 13.50
N LEU A 142 7.20 -22.02 14.63
CA LEU A 142 8.43 -21.23 14.73
C LEU A 142 9.67 -22.13 14.82
N ASP A 143 10.58 -22.00 13.85
CA ASP A 143 11.89 -22.68 13.89
C ASP A 143 12.87 -21.87 14.76
N ALA A 144 13.06 -22.32 15.99
CA ALA A 144 13.90 -21.64 16.97
C ALA A 144 15.37 -21.52 16.53
N GLU A 145 15.89 -22.48 15.75
CA GLU A 145 17.28 -22.46 15.29
C GLU A 145 17.47 -21.35 14.25
N ASN A 146 16.64 -21.36 13.21
CA ASN A 146 16.75 -20.40 12.12
C ASN A 146 16.44 -18.96 12.57
N VAL A 147 15.49 -18.78 13.49
CA VAL A 147 15.17 -17.47 14.08
C VAL A 147 16.34 -16.94 14.91
N THR A 148 16.95 -17.79 15.74
CA THR A 148 18.10 -17.41 16.59
C THR A 148 19.29 -17.02 15.72
N GLN A 149 19.63 -17.84 14.71
CA GLN A 149 20.74 -17.55 13.81
C GLN A 149 20.54 -16.26 13.03
N PHE A 150 19.32 -16.00 12.56
CA PHE A 150 18.99 -14.76 11.88
C PHE A 150 19.18 -13.54 12.79
N TYR A 151 18.74 -13.62 14.06
CA TYR A 151 18.82 -12.50 15.00
C TYR A 151 20.27 -12.14 15.35
N PHE A 152 21.08 -13.12 15.76
CA PHE A 152 22.47 -12.89 16.17
C PHE A 152 23.44 -12.62 15.01
N LYS A 153 23.06 -12.94 13.76
CA LYS A 153 23.84 -12.59 12.58
C LYS A 153 23.61 -11.14 12.12
N ASN A 154 22.42 -10.59 12.35
CA ASN A 154 21.98 -9.35 11.73
C ASN A 154 21.80 -8.18 12.72
N ILE A 155 21.89 -8.42 14.02
CA ILE A 155 21.68 -7.41 15.07
C ILE A 155 22.91 -7.38 15.97
N ASP A 156 23.48 -6.19 16.19
CA ASP A 156 24.58 -6.00 17.15
C ASP A 156 24.01 -6.07 18.57
N PRO A 157 24.37 -7.10 19.37
CA PRO A 157 23.85 -7.26 20.73
C PRO A 157 24.34 -6.18 21.70
N LYS A 158 25.30 -5.33 21.32
CA LYS A 158 25.77 -4.22 22.17
C LYS A 158 25.08 -2.88 21.88
N ASP A 159 24.20 -2.84 20.90
CA ASP A 159 23.47 -1.65 20.50
C ASP A 159 21.98 -1.79 20.88
N PRO A 160 21.52 -1.12 21.96
CA PRO A 160 20.15 -1.24 22.46
C PRO A 160 19.07 -0.83 21.46
N GLY A 161 19.44 -0.10 20.40
CA GLY A 161 18.51 0.31 19.33
C GLY A 161 18.63 -0.51 18.05
N ALA A 162 19.53 -1.49 17.96
CA ALA A 162 19.73 -2.29 16.75
C ALA A 162 18.51 -3.18 16.44
N SER A 163 17.85 -3.72 17.47
CA SER A 163 16.60 -4.50 17.33
C SER A 163 15.40 -3.65 16.91
N VAL A 164 15.34 -2.38 17.32
CA VAL A 164 14.30 -1.45 16.86
C VAL A 164 14.55 -1.05 15.42
N ARG A 165 15.81 -0.71 15.08
CA ARG A 165 16.21 -0.28 13.72
C ARG A 165 16.26 -1.40 12.69
N ALA A 166 16.38 -2.66 13.09
CA ALA A 166 16.39 -3.78 12.14
C ALA A 166 15.00 -4.09 11.56
N PHE A 167 13.93 -3.59 12.20
CA PHE A 167 12.56 -4.08 12.01
C PHE A 167 11.49 -2.98 11.86
N GLU A 168 11.92 -1.76 11.54
CA GLU A 168 11.01 -0.69 11.15
C GLU A 168 10.76 -0.77 9.63
N VAL A 169 9.50 -0.59 9.22
CA VAL A 169 9.20 -0.11 7.86
C VAL A 169 9.81 1.28 7.71
N LYS A 170 11.08 1.33 7.34
CA LYS A 170 11.80 2.58 7.15
C LYS A 170 11.23 3.30 5.94
N ASN A 171 11.19 4.63 6.04
CA ASN A 171 10.97 5.53 4.92
C ASN A 171 9.54 5.53 4.35
N VAL A 172 8.54 5.58 5.23
CA VAL A 172 7.16 5.88 4.83
C VAL A 172 6.97 7.40 4.82
N TYR A 173 6.39 7.92 3.73
CA TYR A 173 6.09 9.33 3.54
C TYR A 173 4.66 9.46 3.04
N SER A 174 3.95 10.49 3.48
CA SER A 174 2.59 10.80 3.02
C SER A 174 2.46 12.26 2.64
N TYR A 175 1.58 12.56 1.69
CA TYR A 175 1.28 13.91 1.23
C TYR A 175 -0.22 14.15 1.15
N GLU A 176 -0.58 15.42 1.15
CA GLU A 176 -1.89 15.92 0.77
C GLU A 176 -1.70 16.91 -0.39
N LEU A 177 -2.40 16.69 -1.50
CA LEU A 177 -2.46 17.66 -2.59
C LEU A 177 -3.58 18.67 -2.29
N THR A 178 -3.21 19.90 -1.94
CA THR A 178 -4.18 20.98 -1.67
C THR A 178 -4.27 21.99 -2.81
N PHE A 179 -3.53 21.77 -3.89
CA PHE A 179 -3.54 22.63 -5.06
C PHE A 179 -4.67 22.30 -6.04
N GLU A 180 -5.56 23.25 -6.25
CA GLU A 180 -6.59 23.20 -7.29
C GLU A 180 -6.00 23.69 -8.63
N SER A 181 -5.73 22.76 -9.54
CA SER A 181 -5.31 23.09 -10.91
C SER A 181 -6.52 23.38 -11.80
N GLN A 182 -6.56 24.56 -12.42
CA GLN A 182 -7.63 24.93 -13.36
C GLN A 182 -7.72 23.96 -14.55
N PHE A 183 -6.57 23.47 -15.02
CA PHE A 183 -6.53 22.45 -16.06
C PHE A 183 -7.30 21.20 -15.62
N MET A 184 -7.05 20.71 -14.41
CA MET A 184 -7.73 19.53 -13.89
C MET A 184 -9.20 19.77 -13.62
N THR A 185 -9.56 20.89 -12.98
CA THR A 185 -10.97 21.27 -12.74
C THR A 185 -11.77 21.23 -14.05
N ASN A 186 -11.22 21.83 -15.12
CA ASN A 186 -11.85 21.84 -16.45
C ASN A 186 -11.89 20.46 -17.11
N ALA A 187 -10.80 19.69 -17.02
CA ALA A 187 -10.70 18.38 -17.67
C ALA A 187 -11.60 17.31 -17.03
N THR A 188 -11.81 17.39 -15.72
CA THR A 188 -12.59 16.39 -14.97
C THR A 188 -14.01 16.83 -14.63
N GLY A 189 -14.38 18.10 -14.86
CA GLY A 189 -15.70 18.63 -14.51
C GLY A 189 -15.99 18.66 -13.01
N CYS A 190 -14.92 18.79 -12.23
CA CYS A 190 -14.94 18.71 -10.78
C CYS A 190 -15.40 20.05 -10.17
N PRO A 191 -16.13 20.05 -9.04
CA PRO A 191 -16.66 21.29 -8.48
C PRO A 191 -15.54 22.29 -8.13
N PRO A 192 -15.73 23.60 -8.39
CA PRO A 192 -14.77 24.63 -8.00
C PRO A 192 -14.49 24.62 -6.49
N GLY A 193 -13.25 24.82 -6.10
CA GLY A 193 -12.82 24.77 -4.69
C GLY A 193 -12.50 23.37 -4.20
N MET A 194 -12.40 22.38 -5.09
CA MET A 194 -12.02 21.01 -4.76
C MET A 194 -10.78 20.57 -5.54
N VAL A 195 -9.97 19.70 -4.92
CA VAL A 195 -8.89 18.99 -5.60
C VAL A 195 -9.42 17.65 -6.09
N CYS A 196 -9.33 17.44 -7.39
CA CYS A 196 -9.98 16.31 -8.04
C CYS A 196 -9.14 15.05 -7.90
N HIS A 197 -9.80 13.90 -7.95
CA HIS A 197 -9.09 12.62 -7.97
C HIS A 197 -8.11 12.57 -9.15
N SER A 198 -6.89 12.08 -8.90
CA SER A 198 -5.79 12.03 -9.89
C SER A 198 -5.26 13.40 -10.35
N ALA A 199 -5.53 14.49 -9.63
CA ALA A 199 -5.05 15.83 -9.99
C ALA A 199 -3.53 16.01 -9.89
N ASP A 200 -2.82 15.13 -9.19
CA ASP A 200 -1.37 15.04 -9.11
C ASP A 200 -0.72 14.46 -10.37
N ILE A 201 -1.38 13.52 -11.06
CA ILE A 201 -0.83 12.76 -12.19
C ILE A 201 -0.18 13.63 -13.28
N PRO A 202 -0.81 14.71 -13.79
CA PRO A 202 -0.18 15.56 -14.80
C PRO A 202 1.17 16.13 -14.35
N PHE A 203 1.30 16.46 -13.06
CA PHE A 203 2.50 17.05 -12.50
C PHE A 203 3.60 16.00 -12.27
N VAL A 204 3.22 14.78 -11.86
CA VAL A 204 4.14 13.63 -11.73
C VAL A 204 4.75 13.23 -13.07
N PHE A 205 3.98 13.32 -14.16
CA PHE A 205 4.42 12.92 -15.50
C PHE A 205 4.91 14.07 -16.39
N GLY A 206 5.07 15.27 -15.84
CA GLY A 206 5.66 16.39 -16.59
C GLY A 206 4.78 16.96 -17.70
N ARG A 207 3.44 16.82 -17.60
CA ARG A 207 2.51 17.36 -18.60
C ARG A 207 2.67 18.87 -18.84
N PRO A 208 2.98 19.71 -17.82
CA PRO A 208 3.28 21.12 -18.06
C PRO A 208 4.45 21.39 -19.01
N PHE A 209 5.41 20.46 -19.14
CA PHE A 209 6.52 20.59 -20.10
C PHE A 209 6.12 20.20 -21.53
N ILE A 210 5.14 19.32 -21.67
CA ILE A 210 4.64 18.84 -22.97
C ILE A 210 3.64 19.83 -23.56
N ASN A 211 2.78 20.42 -22.73
CA ASN A 211 1.74 21.36 -23.13
C ASN A 211 1.83 22.68 -22.34
N PRO A 212 2.90 23.47 -22.50
CA PRO A 212 3.14 24.66 -21.69
C PRO A 212 2.01 25.70 -21.77
N ASP A 213 1.30 25.78 -22.90
CA ASP A 213 0.19 26.72 -23.08
C ASP A 213 -1.05 26.40 -22.23
N LEU A 214 -1.13 25.18 -21.67
CA LEU A 214 -2.26 24.74 -20.82
C LEU A 214 -1.99 24.93 -19.32
N PHE A 215 -0.78 25.33 -18.93
CA PHE A 215 -0.37 25.41 -17.54
C PHE A 215 0.35 26.73 -17.26
N SER A 216 0.25 27.21 -16.03
CA SER A 216 1.00 28.37 -15.59
C SER A 216 2.49 28.06 -15.44
N HIS A 217 3.32 29.12 -15.40
CA HIS A 217 4.74 28.97 -15.05
C HIS A 217 4.93 28.36 -13.65
N GLU A 218 4.06 28.76 -12.70
CA GLU A 218 4.02 28.20 -11.34
C GLU A 218 3.77 26.68 -11.37
N GLU A 219 2.79 26.22 -12.15
CA GLU A 219 2.49 24.79 -12.35
C GLU A 219 3.64 24.02 -13.03
N THR A 220 4.39 24.68 -13.91
CA THR A 220 5.58 24.09 -14.53
C THR A 220 6.69 23.87 -13.50
N VAL A 221 6.92 24.87 -12.64
CA VAL A 221 7.86 24.77 -11.51
C VAL A 221 7.41 23.69 -10.53
N PHE A 222 6.12 23.64 -10.21
CA PHE A 222 5.51 22.64 -9.34
C PHE A 222 5.74 21.21 -9.86
N SER A 223 5.48 20.97 -11.15
CA SER A 223 5.71 19.67 -11.79
C SER A 223 7.18 19.26 -11.72
N ARG A 224 8.12 20.18 -11.96
CA ARG A 224 9.56 19.90 -11.81
C ARG A 224 9.87 19.39 -10.40
N ASP A 225 9.35 20.06 -9.39
CA ASP A 225 9.69 19.79 -7.99
C ASP A 225 9.03 18.47 -7.53
N ILE A 226 7.79 18.19 -7.95
CA ILE A 226 7.14 16.88 -7.79
C ILE A 226 7.96 15.77 -8.43
N MET A 227 8.30 15.89 -9.72
CA MET A 227 9.13 14.88 -10.41
C MET A 227 10.46 14.64 -9.68
N LYS A 228 11.08 15.69 -9.16
CA LYS A 228 12.31 15.58 -8.39
C LYS A 228 12.09 14.79 -7.09
N MET A 229 11.04 15.08 -6.32
CA MET A 229 10.74 14.34 -5.09
C MET A 229 10.43 12.86 -5.35
N TRP A 230 9.63 12.55 -6.36
CA TRP A 230 9.30 11.17 -6.75
C TRP A 230 10.54 10.40 -7.19
N THR A 231 11.38 11.01 -8.05
CA THR A 231 12.60 10.37 -8.54
C THR A 231 13.66 10.22 -7.46
N ASN A 232 13.76 11.16 -6.52
CA ASN A 232 14.61 11.02 -5.34
C ASN A 232 14.16 9.83 -4.49
N PHE A 233 12.87 9.73 -4.16
CA PHE A 233 12.34 8.59 -3.40
C PHE A 233 12.61 7.26 -4.12
N ALA A 234 12.34 7.19 -5.43
CA ALA A 234 12.62 5.99 -6.21
C ALA A 234 14.09 5.56 -6.13
N LYS A 235 15.03 6.52 -6.18
CA LYS A 235 16.48 6.27 -6.11
C LYS A 235 16.95 5.93 -4.70
N THR A 236 16.67 6.80 -3.74
CA THR A 236 17.30 6.81 -2.40
C THR A 236 16.38 6.27 -1.31
N GLY A 237 15.07 6.30 -1.53
CA GLY A 237 14.08 6.04 -0.50
C GLY A 237 13.71 7.27 0.32
N LYS A 238 14.20 8.47 -0.03
CA LYS A 238 13.85 9.73 0.64
C LYS A 238 13.51 10.79 -0.43
N PRO A 239 12.30 11.40 -0.39
CA PRO A 239 11.87 12.35 -1.42
C PRO A 239 12.62 13.69 -1.34
N ASP A 240 12.72 14.28 -0.15
CA ASP A 240 13.54 15.46 0.16
C ASP A 240 13.82 15.55 1.68
N ASP A 241 14.45 16.65 2.13
CA ASP A 241 14.81 16.87 3.53
C ASP A 241 13.70 17.44 4.41
N ILE A 242 12.61 17.95 3.82
CA ILE A 242 11.52 18.63 4.53
C ILE A 242 10.35 17.66 4.73
N TRP A 243 10.17 16.69 3.84
CA TRP A 243 9.09 15.74 3.87
C TRP A 243 9.20 14.84 5.12
N PRO A 244 8.25 14.94 6.07
CA PRO A 244 8.32 14.18 7.31
C PRO A 244 8.20 12.69 7.04
N GLN A 245 9.10 11.91 7.64
CA GLN A 245 8.95 10.46 7.68
C GLN A 245 7.89 10.09 8.72
N LEU A 246 6.98 9.20 8.38
CA LEU A 246 6.03 8.64 9.33
C LEU A 246 6.75 7.63 10.22
N LEU A 247 6.97 8.02 11.48
CA LEU A 247 7.70 7.21 12.48
C LEU A 247 6.75 6.55 13.48
N VAL A 248 5.57 7.12 13.76
CA VAL A 248 4.61 6.64 14.77
C VAL A 248 3.17 6.83 14.27
N ARG A 249 2.28 5.88 14.56
CA ARG A 249 0.87 5.89 14.12
C ARG A 249 0.05 7.09 14.62
N ASN A 250 0.46 7.75 15.71
CA ASN A 250 -0.40 8.72 16.42
C ASN A 250 -0.09 10.19 16.12
N GLU A 251 0.97 10.49 15.36
CA GLU A 251 1.34 11.85 14.95
C GLU A 251 1.70 11.85 13.46
N ILE A 252 0.67 11.89 12.60
CA ILE A 252 0.84 11.83 11.15
C ILE A 252 1.06 13.24 10.60
N SER A 253 2.32 13.62 10.43
CA SER A 253 2.65 14.83 9.66
C SER A 253 2.78 14.48 8.18
N VAL A 254 2.15 15.25 7.29
CA VAL A 254 2.18 15.01 5.84
C VAL A 254 2.68 16.22 5.09
N ARG A 255 3.29 15.99 3.93
CA ARG A 255 3.71 17.07 3.02
C ARG A 255 2.49 17.71 2.37
N ASP A 256 2.38 19.04 2.42
CA ASP A 256 1.40 19.77 1.61
C ASP A 256 1.99 19.99 0.20
N LEU A 257 1.39 19.39 -0.82
CA LEU A 257 1.74 19.67 -2.21
C LEU A 257 0.91 20.86 -2.68
N ASN A 258 1.50 22.03 -2.55
CA ASN A 258 0.92 23.28 -3.02
C ASN A 258 2.01 24.20 -3.58
N PRO A 259 1.91 24.64 -4.85
CA PRO A 259 2.95 25.46 -5.46
C PRO A 259 3.15 26.81 -4.75
N ARG A 260 2.13 27.32 -4.05
CA ARG A 260 2.21 28.56 -3.29
C ARG A 260 3.09 28.42 -2.04
N ASN A 261 3.25 27.21 -1.51
CA ASN A 261 4.11 26.93 -0.38
C ASN A 261 4.56 25.47 -0.36
N MET A 262 5.56 25.15 -1.20
CA MET A 262 6.14 23.81 -1.29
C MET A 262 6.89 23.35 -0.04
N SER A 263 7.10 24.22 0.96
CA SER A 263 7.77 23.85 2.21
C SER A 263 6.79 23.46 3.32
N ARG A 264 5.48 23.62 3.09
CA ARG A 264 4.46 23.41 4.12
C ARG A 264 4.32 21.93 4.48
N VAL A 265 4.13 21.70 5.77
CA VAL A 265 3.80 20.42 6.39
C VAL A 265 2.48 20.61 7.13
N LEU A 266 1.60 19.61 7.03
CA LEU A 266 0.32 19.59 7.72
C LEU A 266 0.44 18.62 8.90
N ASP A 267 0.22 19.14 10.10
CA ASP A 267 0.29 18.36 11.33
C ASP A 267 -1.06 17.71 11.59
N ASN A 268 -1.11 16.39 11.40
CA ASN A 268 -2.27 15.54 11.64
C ASN A 268 -3.60 16.06 11.03
N PRO A 269 -3.63 16.37 9.72
CA PRO A 269 -4.77 17.04 9.08
C PRO A 269 -6.08 16.24 9.15
N PHE A 270 -6.00 14.92 9.36
CA PHE A 270 -7.16 14.03 9.37
C PHE A 270 -7.57 13.54 10.77
N HIS A 271 -6.89 13.94 11.86
CA HIS A 271 -7.18 13.46 13.23
C HIS A 271 -8.66 13.50 13.58
N THR A 272 -9.30 14.66 13.39
CA THR A 272 -10.70 14.87 13.77
C THR A 272 -11.67 14.01 12.98
N THR A 273 -11.34 13.70 11.73
CA THR A 273 -12.25 13.03 10.79
C THR A 273 -12.00 11.52 10.76
N CYS A 274 -10.74 11.11 10.70
CA CYS A 274 -10.35 9.70 10.74
C CYS A 274 -10.43 9.15 12.17
N ASP A 275 -9.68 9.70 13.12
CA ASP A 275 -9.65 9.16 14.49
C ASP A 275 -10.88 9.55 15.30
N GLY A 276 -11.40 10.76 15.08
CA GLY A 276 -12.54 11.30 15.84
C GLY A 276 -13.92 10.88 15.33
N PHE A 277 -14.02 10.27 14.14
CA PHE A 277 -15.31 9.84 13.58
C PHE A 277 -15.22 8.49 12.88
N TRP A 278 -14.53 8.40 11.74
CA TRP A 278 -14.62 7.20 10.89
C TRP A 278 -14.05 5.93 11.50
N LYS A 279 -13.07 6.04 12.40
CA LYS A 279 -12.47 4.92 13.10
C LYS A 279 -13.50 4.06 13.83
N ASP A 280 -14.53 4.67 14.42
CA ASP A 280 -15.56 3.95 15.16
C ASP A 280 -16.62 3.27 14.25
N TYR A 281 -16.60 3.58 12.94
CA TYR A 281 -17.59 3.08 11.96
C TYR A 281 -17.00 2.13 10.91
N TYR A 282 -15.70 2.23 10.59
CA TYR A 282 -15.08 1.52 9.46
C TYR A 282 -13.84 0.67 9.80
N LEU A 283 -13.23 0.86 10.97
CA LEU A 283 -12.07 0.08 11.46
C LEU A 283 -12.47 -0.83 12.62
#